data_AF-A0A263DB02-F1
#
_entry.id   AF-A0A263DB02-F1
#
_cell.length_a   1.000
_cell.length_b   1.000
_cell.length_c   1.000
_cell.angle_alpha   90.00
_cell.angle_beta   90.00
_cell.angle_gamma   90.00
#
_symmetry.space_group_name_H-M   'P 1'
#
loop_
_entity.id
_entity.type
_entity.pdbx_description
1 polymer ?
#
loop_
_entity_poly.entity_id
_entity_poly.type
_entity_poly.pdbx_seq_one_letter_code
_entity_poly.pdbx_strand_id
1 'polypeptide(L)'
;MSSIAFTTPDMAGNLIVTGSHGGTSAGEYARRHRVAAVACNDAGIGKDAAGTAGLAALDEDGIVGVAVGHDTARIGDGTDTWLCGVITYANVTALAAGIRPGRPLQVAFTELAGRWSQGGATAC
;
A
#
# COMPACT_ATOMS: atom_id res chain seq x y z
N MET A 1 10.51 13.34 -2.91
CA MET A 1 9.72 12.64 -3.95
C MET A 1 9.73 11.17 -3.60
N SER A 2 8.59 10.61 -3.18
CA SER A 2 8.48 9.20 -2.77
C SER A 2 7.59 8.48 -3.78
N SER A 3 8.17 7.63 -4.63
CA SER A 3 7.46 6.93 -5.70
C SER A 3 7.66 5.42 -5.59
N ILE A 4 6.62 4.65 -5.90
CA ILE A 4 6.70 3.17 -5.95
C ILE A 4 7.72 2.68 -6.99
N ALA A 5 7.99 3.47 -8.03
CA ALA A 5 9.00 3.14 -9.04
C ALA A 5 10.44 3.13 -8.49
N PHE A 6 10.67 3.65 -7.28
CA PHE A 6 11.98 3.66 -6.62
C PHE A 6 12.20 2.47 -5.67
N THR A 7 11.28 1.52 -5.60
CA THR A 7 11.51 0.27 -4.86
C THR A 7 12.67 -0.52 -5.48
N THR A 8 13.50 -1.11 -4.62
CA THR A 8 14.60 -1.99 -5.01
C THR A 8 14.41 -3.38 -4.42
N PRO A 9 15.15 -4.41 -4.90
CA PRO A 9 15.11 -5.75 -4.31
C PRO A 9 15.43 -5.79 -2.81
N ASP A 10 16.25 -4.86 -2.31
CA ASP A 10 16.60 -4.76 -0.88
C ASP A 10 15.40 -4.36 0.00
N MET A 11 14.30 -3.95 -0.61
CA MET A 11 13.05 -3.62 0.07
C MET A 11 12.06 -4.78 0.14
N ALA A 12 12.46 -5.98 -0.28
CA ALA A 12 11.63 -7.17 -0.18
C ALA A 12 11.17 -7.42 1.27
N GLY A 13 9.90 -7.77 1.43
CA GLY A 13 9.29 -7.98 2.75
C GLY A 13 9.03 -6.71 3.57
N ASN A 14 9.34 -5.51 3.07
CA ASN A 14 9.05 -4.26 3.78
C ASN A 14 7.63 -3.74 3.50
N LEU A 15 7.13 -2.91 4.42
CA LEU A 15 5.91 -2.13 4.25
C LEU A 15 6.30 -0.78 3.62
N ILE A 16 5.82 -0.51 2.42
CA ILE A 16 6.21 0.66 1.63
C ILE A 16 5.07 1.68 1.61
N VAL A 17 5.39 2.95 1.88
CA VAL A 17 4.45 4.07 1.77
C VAL A 17 4.95 5.02 0.69
N THR A 18 4.08 5.36 -0.25
CA THR A 18 4.45 6.16 -1.43
C THR A 18 3.47 7.30 -1.65
N GLY A 19 3.89 8.34 -2.37
CA GLY A 19 2.98 9.37 -2.89
C GLY A 19 2.43 9.03 -4.28
N SER A 20 2.74 7.85 -4.84
CA SER A 20 2.25 7.42 -6.16
C SER A 20 0.77 7.05 -6.12
N HIS A 21 0.11 7.05 -7.27
CA HIS A 21 -1.22 6.45 -7.39
C HIS A 21 -1.16 4.92 -7.46
N GLY A 22 -2.21 4.23 -7.03
CA GLY A 22 -2.28 2.75 -6.94
C GLY A 22 -2.62 2.02 -8.25
N GLY A 23 -2.30 2.62 -9.41
CA GLY A 23 -2.66 2.05 -10.71
C GLY A 23 -1.85 0.81 -11.08
N THR A 24 -2.14 0.19 -12.23
CA THR A 24 -1.55 -1.10 -12.66
C THR A 24 -0.03 -1.16 -12.50
N SER A 25 0.68 -0.13 -12.94
CA SER A 25 2.15 -0.06 -12.83
C SER A 25 2.64 -0.10 -11.38
N ALA A 26 1.92 0.51 -10.43
CA ALA A 26 2.27 0.46 -9.02
C ALA A 26 2.24 -0.96 -8.46
N GLY A 27 1.22 -1.74 -8.84
CA GLY A 27 1.13 -3.16 -8.51
C GLY A 27 2.29 -3.96 -9.09
N GLU A 28 2.67 -3.71 -10.34
CA GLU A 28 3.80 -4.40 -10.99
C GLU A 28 5.13 -4.16 -10.27
N TYR A 29 5.42 -2.92 -9.83
CA TYR A 29 6.63 -2.62 -9.06
C TYR A 29 6.62 -3.31 -7.70
N ALA A 30 5.51 -3.23 -6.96
CA ALA A 30 5.35 -3.88 -5.67
C ALA A 30 5.56 -5.41 -5.76
N ARG A 31 4.92 -6.04 -6.77
CA ARG A 31 5.08 -7.47 -7.09
C ARG A 31 6.52 -7.82 -7.45
N ARG A 32 7.14 -7.05 -8.36
CA ARG A 32 8.51 -7.28 -8.83
C ARG A 32 9.51 -7.34 -7.68
N HIS A 33 9.34 -6.48 -6.68
CA HIS A 33 10.25 -6.38 -5.53
C HIS A 33 9.76 -7.12 -4.29
N ARG A 34 8.66 -7.89 -4.40
CA ARG A 34 8.13 -8.76 -3.32
C ARG A 34 7.98 -8.03 -1.99
N VAL A 35 7.44 -6.81 -2.05
CA VAL A 35 7.15 -6.04 -0.82
C VAL A 35 6.06 -6.74 -0.02
N ALA A 36 6.05 -6.55 1.30
CA ALA A 36 5.03 -7.13 2.17
C ALA A 36 3.70 -6.36 2.08
N ALA A 37 3.80 -5.04 2.00
CA ALA A 37 2.66 -4.14 1.86
C ALA A 37 3.04 -2.90 1.07
N VAL A 38 2.07 -2.29 0.40
CA VAL A 38 2.22 -1.00 -0.26
C VAL A 38 1.01 -0.11 0.00
N ALA A 39 1.28 1.16 0.32
CA ALA A 39 0.32 2.24 0.36
C ALA A 39 0.57 3.24 -0.77
N CYS A 40 -0.50 3.54 -1.51
CA CYS A 40 -0.53 4.54 -2.58
C CYS A 40 -1.70 5.51 -2.36
N ASN A 41 -1.80 6.52 -3.21
CA ASN A 41 -2.96 7.39 -3.32
C ASN A 41 -4.01 6.78 -4.27
N ASP A 42 -5.29 6.99 -4.01
CA ASP A 42 -6.36 6.50 -4.87
C ASP A 42 -6.55 7.31 -6.16
N ALA A 43 -5.99 8.52 -6.22
CA ALA A 43 -6.09 9.45 -7.34
C ALA A 43 -7.53 9.65 -7.85
N GLY A 44 -8.50 9.67 -6.92
CA GLY A 44 -9.91 9.81 -7.26
C GLY A 44 -10.52 8.57 -7.91
N ILE A 45 -9.88 7.40 -7.75
CA ILE A 45 -10.26 6.08 -8.27
C ILE A 45 -10.19 5.97 -9.80
N GLY A 46 -10.58 7.02 -10.54
CA GLY A 46 -10.56 7.04 -11.99
C GLY A 46 -11.58 6.10 -12.64
N LYS A 47 -11.63 6.14 -13.98
CA LYS A 47 -12.49 5.26 -14.77
C LYS A 47 -12.10 3.80 -14.51
N ASP A 48 -13.10 2.92 -14.38
CA ASP A 48 -12.91 1.47 -14.20
C ASP A 48 -11.96 1.12 -13.02
N ALA A 49 -11.97 1.95 -11.97
CA ALA A 49 -11.09 1.81 -10.80
C ALA A 49 -9.58 1.87 -11.10
N ALA A 50 -9.18 2.54 -12.19
CA ALA A 50 -7.78 2.62 -12.65
C ALA A 50 -6.77 3.11 -11.58
N GLY A 51 -7.19 3.93 -10.62
CA GLY A 51 -6.36 4.45 -9.53
C GLY A 51 -6.01 3.42 -8.45
N THR A 52 -6.67 2.26 -8.42
CA THR A 52 -6.43 1.19 -7.45
C THR A 52 -6.26 -0.20 -8.09
N ALA A 53 -6.37 -0.30 -9.42
CA ALA A 53 -6.31 -1.56 -10.16
C ALA A 53 -5.03 -2.37 -9.89
N GLY A 54 -3.88 -1.71 -9.73
CA GLY A 54 -2.64 -2.38 -9.39
C GLY A 54 -2.65 -2.94 -7.97
N LEU A 55 -3.24 -2.22 -7.02
CA LEU A 55 -3.39 -2.67 -5.64
C LEU A 55 -4.35 -3.86 -5.52
N ALA A 56 -5.40 -3.91 -6.34
CA ALA A 56 -6.29 -5.05 -6.43
C ALA A 56 -5.58 -6.31 -6.93
N ALA A 57 -4.78 -6.17 -8.00
CA ALA A 57 -4.05 -7.30 -8.59
C ALA A 57 -3.07 -7.97 -7.60
N LEU A 58 -2.58 -7.24 -6.59
CA LEU A 58 -1.67 -7.76 -5.57
C LEU A 58 -2.25 -8.88 -4.68
N ASP A 59 -3.58 -9.07 -4.70
CA ASP A 59 -4.20 -10.20 -4.01
C ASP A 59 -3.69 -11.56 -4.51
N GLU A 60 -3.30 -11.65 -5.79
CA GLU A 60 -2.75 -12.88 -6.39
C GLU A 60 -1.40 -13.31 -5.76
N ASP A 61 -0.67 -12.36 -5.17
CA ASP A 61 0.65 -12.60 -4.56
C ASP A 61 0.60 -12.62 -3.03
N GLY A 62 -0.58 -12.42 -2.45
CA GLY A 62 -0.74 -12.23 -1.00
C GLY A 62 -0.05 -10.96 -0.49
N ILE A 63 0.07 -9.93 -1.33
CA ILE A 63 0.65 -8.64 -0.93
C ILE A 63 -0.47 -7.70 -0.47
N VAL A 64 -0.23 -7.04 0.67
CA VAL A 64 -1.17 -6.06 1.23
C VAL A 64 -1.17 -4.79 0.37
N GLY A 65 -2.27 -4.50 -0.31
CA GLY A 65 -2.45 -3.31 -1.15
C GLY A 65 -3.47 -2.34 -0.57
N VAL A 66 -3.06 -1.10 -0.30
CA VAL A 66 -3.88 -0.07 0.35
C VAL A 66 -3.81 1.25 -0.40
N ALA A 67 -4.94 1.94 -0.53
CA ALA A 67 -4.97 3.32 -1.03
C ALA A 67 -5.47 4.29 0.04
N VAL A 68 -4.89 5.49 0.07
CA VAL A 68 -5.43 6.65 0.81
C VAL A 68 -6.14 7.61 -0.13
N GLY A 69 -7.07 8.39 0.42
CA GLY A 69 -7.84 9.36 -0.34
C GLY A 69 -7.00 10.53 -0.84
N HIS A 70 -7.14 10.87 -2.12
CA HIS A 70 -6.58 12.09 -2.71
C HIS A 70 -7.01 13.39 -1.98
N ASP A 71 -8.18 13.38 -1.33
CA ASP A 71 -8.67 14.49 -0.50
C ASP A 71 -7.98 14.60 0.87
N THR A 72 -7.25 13.56 1.28
CA THR A 72 -6.60 13.47 2.61
C THR A 72 -5.08 13.48 2.56
N ALA A 73 -4.51 13.15 1.40
CA ALA A 73 -3.07 13.14 1.18
C ALA A 73 -2.72 13.58 -0.25
N ARG A 74 -1.63 14.35 -0.37
CA ARG A 74 -1.12 14.88 -1.64
C ARG A 74 -0.43 13.79 -2.46
N ILE A 75 -0.82 13.69 -3.74
CA ILE A 75 -0.10 12.89 -4.72
C ILE A 75 1.32 13.46 -4.90
N GLY A 76 2.32 12.59 -4.94
CA GLY A 76 3.74 12.91 -5.02
C GLY A 76 4.43 13.07 -3.65
N ASP A 77 3.68 13.07 -2.55
CA ASP A 77 4.20 13.24 -1.19
C ASP A 77 3.92 12.00 -0.31
N GLY A 78 4.94 11.15 -0.16
CA GLY A 78 4.85 9.95 0.69
C GLY A 78 4.82 10.27 2.19
N THR A 79 5.38 11.40 2.61
CA THR A 79 5.33 11.83 4.01
C THR A 79 3.92 12.27 4.37
N ASP A 80 3.27 13.03 3.48
CA ASP A 80 1.87 13.43 3.63
C ASP A 80 0.93 12.21 3.61
N THR A 81 1.20 11.25 2.73
CA THR A 81 0.49 9.95 2.70
C THR A 81 0.59 9.23 4.04
N TRP A 82 1.77 9.19 4.66
CA TRP A 82 1.97 8.56 5.96
C TRP A 82 1.24 9.30 7.08
N LEU A 83 1.40 10.62 7.17
CA LEU A 83 0.91 11.41 8.31
C LEU A 83 -0.58 11.74 8.24
N CYS A 84 -1.11 12.00 7.05
CA CYS A 84 -2.44 12.56 6.85
C CYS A 84 -3.40 11.59 6.15
N GLY A 85 -2.88 10.58 5.44
CA GLY A 85 -3.68 9.71 4.60
C GLY A 85 -4.73 8.92 5.38
N VAL A 86 -5.98 8.99 4.92
CA VAL A 86 -7.08 8.13 5.37
C VAL A 86 -7.34 7.07 4.32
N ILE A 87 -7.40 5.81 4.75
CA ILE A 87 -7.57 4.67 3.85
C ILE A 87 -8.94 4.74 3.17
N THR A 88 -8.96 4.73 1.84
CA THR A 88 -10.18 4.68 1.02
C THR A 88 -10.36 3.31 0.38
N TYR A 89 -9.28 2.56 0.17
CA TYR A 89 -9.30 1.23 -0.42
C TYR A 89 -8.34 0.28 0.30
N ALA A 90 -8.76 -0.98 0.43
CA ALA A 90 -7.94 -2.09 0.92
C ALA A 90 -8.30 -3.33 0.09
N ASN A 91 -7.30 -4.01 -0.47
CA ASN A 91 -7.51 -5.28 -1.18
C ASN A 91 -7.91 -6.42 -0.21
N VAL A 92 -8.28 -7.59 -0.74
CA VAL A 92 -8.75 -8.71 0.09
C VAL A 92 -7.70 -9.13 1.11
N THR A 93 -6.43 -9.15 0.71
CA THR A 93 -5.28 -9.47 1.56
C THR A 93 -5.14 -8.46 2.71
N ALA A 94 -5.25 -7.16 2.41
CA ALA A 94 -5.23 -6.11 3.43
C ALA A 94 -6.40 -6.23 4.41
N LEU A 95 -7.61 -6.53 3.91
CA LEU A 95 -8.78 -6.78 4.74
C LEU A 95 -8.58 -8.01 5.66
N ALA A 96 -8.02 -9.10 5.14
CA ALA A 96 -7.67 -10.28 5.94
C ALA A 96 -6.61 -9.95 7.01
N ALA A 97 -5.68 -9.04 6.70
CA ALA A 97 -4.68 -8.54 7.64
C ALA A 97 -5.23 -7.53 8.67
N GLY A 98 -6.53 -7.23 8.68
CA GLY A 98 -7.18 -6.34 9.65
C GLY A 98 -7.19 -4.85 9.28
N ILE A 99 -6.73 -4.49 8.08
CA ILE A 99 -6.79 -3.12 7.58
C ILE A 99 -8.21 -2.80 7.12
N ARG A 100 -8.71 -1.59 7.39
CA ARG A 100 -10.07 -1.18 7.06
C ARG A 100 -10.09 0.24 6.48
N PRO A 101 -10.91 0.53 5.45
CA PRO A 101 -11.20 1.89 5.03
C PRO A 101 -11.74 2.76 6.16
N GLY A 102 -11.50 4.07 6.07
CA GLY A 102 -11.86 5.07 7.09
C GLY A 102 -10.86 5.21 8.23
N ARG A 103 -9.84 4.34 8.33
CA ARG A 103 -8.77 4.47 9.33
C ARG A 103 -7.60 5.33 8.82
N PRO A 104 -6.88 6.04 9.69
CA PRO A 104 -5.60 6.65 9.35
C PRO A 104 -4.57 5.58 8.93
N LEU A 105 -3.83 5.85 7.86
CA LEU A 105 -2.83 4.93 7.32
C LEU A 105 -1.77 4.58 8.36
N GLN A 106 -1.21 5.60 9.02
CA GLN A 106 -0.18 5.45 10.04
C GLN A 106 -0.56 4.41 11.10
N VAL A 107 -1.77 4.52 11.64
CA VAL A 107 -2.25 3.63 12.69
C VAL A 107 -2.31 2.18 12.17
N ALA A 108 -2.95 1.97 11.01
CA ALA A 108 -3.10 0.63 10.45
C ALA A 108 -1.76 -0.03 10.10
N PHE A 109 -0.81 0.74 9.54
CA PHE A 109 0.50 0.22 9.15
C PHE A 109 1.44 0.01 10.34
N THR A 110 1.37 0.85 11.38
CA THR A 110 2.11 0.60 12.64
C THR A 110 1.62 -0.67 13.33
N GLU A 111 0.30 -0.89 13.38
CA GLU A 111 -0.26 -2.14 13.90
C GLU A 111 0.15 -3.35 13.06
N LEU A 112 0.14 -3.22 11.72
CA LEU A 112 0.60 -4.27 10.81
C LEU A 112 2.08 -4.59 11.05
N ALA A 113 2.95 -3.58 11.14
CA ALA A 113 4.37 -3.75 11.40
C ALA A 113 4.62 -4.47 12.73
N GLY A 114 3.88 -4.12 13.79
CA GLY A 114 3.97 -4.80 15.09
C GLY A 114 3.67 -6.30 15.01
N ARG A 115 2.67 -6.70 14.19
CA ARG A 115 2.37 -8.12 13.93
C ARG A 115 3.44 -8.77 13.04
N TRP A 116 3.96 -8.03 12.06
CA TRP A 116 4.98 -8.51 11.14
C TRP A 116 6.28 -8.85 11.86
N SER A 117 6.71 -8.03 12.81
CA SER A 117 7.89 -8.29 13.65
C SER A 117 7.70 -9.50 14.58
N GLN A 118 6.47 -9.86 14.93
CA GLN A 118 6.17 -11.02 15.78
C GLN A 118 5.92 -12.32 15.00
N GLY A 119 5.56 -12.23 13.71
CA GLY A 119 5.30 -13.39 12.84
C GLY A 119 6.37 -13.69 11.78
N GLY A 120 7.33 -12.78 11.57
CA GLY A 120 8.31 -12.84 10.47
C GLY A 120 9.41 -13.91 10.57
N ALA A 121 9.39 -14.77 11.58
CA ALA A 121 10.39 -15.84 11.78
C ALA A 121 9.94 -17.24 11.30
N THR A 122 8.79 -17.36 10.64
CA THR A 122 8.29 -18.65 10.13
C THR A 122 7.98 -18.58 8.65
N ALA A 123 9.03 -18.62 7.84
CA ALA A 123 8.99 -19.12 6.48
C ALA A 123 10.36 -19.74 6.16
N CYS A 124 10.56 -20.99 6.63
CA CYS A 124 11.53 -21.94 6.08
C CYS A 124 10.81 -22.82 5.05
#